data_AF-A0A6L8DQH0-F1
#
_entry.id   AF-A0A6L8DQH0-F1
#
_cell.length_a   1.000
_cell.length_b   1.000
_cell.length_c   1.000
_cell.angle_alpha   90.00
_cell.angle_beta   90.00
_cell.angle_gamma   90.00
#
_symmetry.space_group_name_H-M   'P 1'
#
loop_
_entity.id
_entity.type
_entity.pdbx_description
1 polymer ?
#
loop_
_entity_poly.entity_id
_entity_poly.type
_entity_poly.pdbx_seq_one_letter_code
_entity_poly.pdbx_strand_id
1 'polypeptide(L)'
;MNRWIALSVAAVFVLAIAAADHAPARTEQAGHGEEAFNTRLVGMHDLQARSAYQPLPVRQGERRIAYVGHHAGERLNPLTGAVEPNGTSVVDVTDPAGPVYLAHIPATGGASGAQMVQVCAGNRLPGGVAGRFYLLRSNGNRSHEVWDVTDPAGPAFVRTVAEMGRTPTGEQHTHKNWWECDTGIAYLAGTVDGWRAPRILQIFDLADPAAPRRIRDFSLPGVQPDASGPIPGGSGVHEAVRLGNRVYLAYGTSNNGAVQILDRERLLNGDPDAAAPLAASPAALAYPQIGRIDLPSFWGGHTAMPLLGVDIADYAGNRDHATRDFLFVVSESVANACQETRHVTLMLDITDEAHPLPIGTFQVPESSGGFCGRGGRFGPHAPQWSMEPPFYGKLMVVSWFNAGARVIDVRDPFDMREVAYYIPATTDRTDQRCAVIDGVEDCRVAIQTNNVEVDDRGLIYLADRADTGLHLVELTGSAAAIIDSRD
;
A
#
# COMPACT_ATOMS: atom_id res chain seq x y z
N MET A 1 11.60 96.09 -18.58
CA MET A 1 12.97 96.19 -19.16
C MET A 1 13.53 94.78 -19.31
N ASN A 2 14.06 94.48 -20.49
CA ASN A 2 14.89 93.33 -20.92
C ASN A 2 14.24 91.93 -20.87
N ARG A 3 13.73 91.35 -21.97
CA ARG A 3 14.37 90.77 -23.19
C ARG A 3 15.17 89.47 -22.96
N TRP A 4 14.60 88.37 -23.48
CA TRP A 4 15.15 87.16 -24.17
C TRP A 4 16.30 86.38 -23.47
N ILE A 5 16.27 85.05 -23.38
CA ILE A 5 16.60 84.10 -24.47
C ILE A 5 16.12 82.67 -24.09
N ALA A 6 15.59 81.97 -25.09
CA ALA A 6 15.22 80.55 -25.04
C ALA A 6 16.46 79.64 -25.20
N LEU A 7 16.48 78.51 -24.49
CA LEU A 7 17.28 77.34 -24.85
C LEU A 7 16.38 76.10 -24.86
N SER A 8 16.27 75.51 -26.05
CA SER A 8 15.60 74.25 -26.34
C SER A 8 16.45 73.08 -25.87
N VAL A 9 15.89 72.20 -25.04
CA VAL A 9 16.46 70.88 -24.74
C VAL A 9 15.54 69.83 -25.35
N ALA A 10 16.05 69.10 -26.34
CA ALA A 10 15.36 67.99 -26.99
C ALA A 10 15.36 66.78 -26.04
N ALA A 11 14.17 66.32 -25.65
CA ALA A 11 14.00 65.04 -24.96
C ALA A 11 13.88 63.92 -26.00
N VAL A 12 14.86 63.03 -26.03
CA VAL A 12 14.82 61.79 -26.80
C VAL A 12 13.89 60.81 -26.07
N PHE A 13 12.71 60.53 -26.63
CA PHE A 13 11.85 59.45 -26.18
C PHE A 13 12.39 58.12 -26.72
N VAL A 14 12.99 57.31 -25.85
CA VAL A 14 13.24 55.88 -26.12
C VAL A 14 11.91 55.15 -25.90
N LEU A 15 11.32 54.66 -26.99
CA LEU A 15 10.16 53.76 -26.94
C LEU A 15 10.64 52.42 -26.39
N ALA A 16 10.39 52.14 -25.11
CA ALA A 16 10.53 50.81 -24.55
C ALA A 16 9.37 49.96 -25.05
N ILE A 17 9.63 49.09 -26.02
CA ILE A 17 8.70 48.03 -26.42
C ILE A 17 8.70 47.03 -25.27
N ALA A 18 7.62 47.03 -24.48
CA ALA A 18 7.36 45.96 -23.52
C ALA A 18 7.10 44.68 -24.32
N ALA A 19 8.13 43.82 -24.42
CA ALA A 19 7.92 42.43 -24.78
C ALA A 19 7.10 41.81 -23.64
N ALA A 20 5.83 41.52 -23.91
CA ALA A 20 5.06 40.67 -23.04
C ALA A 20 5.68 39.28 -23.09
N ASP A 21 6.43 38.92 -22.05
CA ASP A 21 6.83 37.55 -21.78
C ASP A 21 5.55 36.71 -21.67
N HIS A 22 5.18 36.08 -22.78
CA HIS A 22 4.19 35.03 -22.78
C HIS A 22 4.89 33.82 -22.16
N ALA A 23 4.70 33.64 -20.85
CA ALA A 23 4.95 32.35 -20.24
C ALA A 23 4.26 31.28 -21.11
N PRO A 24 4.97 30.22 -21.54
CA PRO A 24 4.34 29.19 -22.36
C PRO A 24 3.15 28.65 -21.56
N ALA A 25 1.97 28.67 -22.19
CA ALA A 25 0.77 28.10 -21.61
C ALA A 25 1.07 26.64 -21.23
N ARG A 26 0.87 26.31 -19.95
CA ARG A 26 0.87 24.91 -19.50
C ARG A 26 -0.13 24.16 -20.36
N THR A 27 0.37 23.21 -21.14
CA THR A 27 -0.49 22.29 -21.87
C THR A 27 -1.01 21.30 -20.84
N GLU A 28 -2.13 21.62 -20.19
CA GLU A 28 -2.91 20.62 -19.46
C GLU A 28 -3.30 19.55 -20.47
N GLN A 29 -2.59 18.42 -20.47
CA GLN A 29 -2.96 17.30 -21.31
C GLN A 29 -4.26 16.72 -20.76
N ALA A 30 -5.26 16.58 -21.63
CA ALA A 30 -6.54 15.96 -21.30
C ALA A 30 -6.31 14.57 -20.69
N GLY A 31 -7.11 14.23 -19.69
CA GLY A 31 -7.08 12.91 -19.07
C GLY A 31 -7.34 11.77 -20.07
N HIS A 32 -7.32 10.52 -19.59
CA HIS A 32 -7.46 9.34 -20.45
C HIS A 32 -8.77 8.58 -20.18
N GLY A 33 -9.22 7.85 -21.20
CA GLY A 33 -10.35 6.93 -21.09
C GLY A 33 -9.98 5.65 -20.34
N GLU A 34 -10.99 4.79 -20.17
CA GLU A 34 -10.83 3.45 -19.62
C GLU A 34 -10.05 2.56 -20.60
N GLU A 35 -9.17 1.71 -20.07
CA GLU A 35 -8.50 0.66 -20.83
C GLU A 35 -8.63 -0.66 -20.10
N ALA A 36 -9.00 -1.73 -20.80
CA ALA A 36 -9.26 -3.03 -20.20
C ALA A 36 -8.83 -4.18 -21.11
N PHE A 37 -8.34 -5.26 -20.52
CA PHE A 37 -8.09 -6.54 -21.17
C PHE A 37 -8.53 -7.65 -20.22
N ASN A 38 -9.43 -8.54 -20.67
CA ASN A 38 -10.02 -9.61 -19.85
C ASN A 38 -10.56 -9.15 -18.49
N THR A 39 -11.05 -7.91 -18.44
CA THR A 39 -11.69 -7.31 -17.27
C THR A 39 -12.88 -6.46 -17.72
N ARG A 40 -13.75 -6.10 -16.78
CA ARG A 40 -14.85 -5.15 -17.03
C ARG A 40 -15.21 -4.42 -15.74
N LEU A 41 -15.50 -3.13 -15.83
CA LEU A 41 -16.07 -2.36 -14.72
C LEU A 41 -17.46 -2.89 -14.35
N VAL A 42 -17.67 -3.13 -13.06
CA VAL A 42 -18.97 -3.52 -12.48
C VAL A 42 -19.64 -2.30 -11.86
N GLY A 43 -18.90 -1.52 -11.07
CA GLY A 43 -19.39 -0.31 -10.43
C GLY A 43 -18.25 0.52 -9.85
N MET A 44 -18.57 1.75 -9.42
CA MET A 44 -17.59 2.66 -8.85
C MET A 44 -18.21 3.57 -7.78
N HIS A 45 -17.36 4.14 -6.92
CA HIS A 45 -17.71 5.22 -6.00
C HIS A 45 -16.59 6.25 -5.95
N ASP A 46 -16.89 7.54 -6.00
CA ASP A 46 -15.88 8.62 -6.07
C ASP A 46 -15.12 8.83 -4.74
N LEU A 47 -15.60 8.18 -3.67
CA LEU A 47 -15.11 8.32 -2.29
C LEU A 47 -15.04 9.78 -1.82
N GLN A 48 -15.98 10.61 -2.28
CA GLN A 48 -16.01 12.05 -2.04
C GLN A 48 -14.71 12.76 -2.51
N ALA A 49 -14.08 12.25 -3.58
CA ALA A 49 -12.82 12.71 -4.13
C ALA A 49 -11.67 12.74 -3.11
N ARG A 50 -11.63 11.78 -2.18
CA ARG A 50 -10.53 11.62 -1.23
C ARG A 50 -9.46 10.69 -1.80
N SER A 51 -8.20 11.10 -1.69
CA SER A 51 -7.03 10.29 -2.06
C SER A 51 -7.02 8.96 -1.31
N ALA A 52 -7.23 7.86 -2.02
CA ALA A 52 -7.41 6.53 -1.44
C ALA A 52 -6.09 5.73 -1.42
N TYR A 53 -5.91 4.93 -0.36
CA TYR A 53 -4.75 4.06 -0.16
C TYR A 53 -5.17 2.60 -0.25
N GLN A 54 -5.71 2.03 0.83
CA GLN A 54 -6.04 0.61 0.93
C GLN A 54 -7.56 0.38 0.90
N PRO A 55 -8.11 -0.38 -0.07
CA PRO A 55 -9.45 -0.94 0.03
C PRO A 55 -9.41 -2.27 0.80
N LEU A 56 -10.41 -2.50 1.65
CA LEU A 56 -10.60 -3.78 2.36
C LEU A 56 -12.09 -4.16 2.36
N PRO A 57 -12.54 -5.04 1.46
CA PRO A 57 -13.89 -5.57 1.47
C PRO A 57 -14.05 -6.64 2.56
N VAL A 58 -15.03 -6.46 3.45
CA VAL A 58 -15.26 -7.30 4.62
C VAL A 58 -16.69 -7.82 4.60
N ARG A 59 -16.87 -9.13 4.74
CA ARG A 59 -18.20 -9.73 4.94
C ARG A 59 -18.68 -9.49 6.36
N GLN A 60 -19.77 -8.74 6.52
CA GLN A 60 -20.43 -8.47 7.80
C GLN A 60 -21.87 -9.00 7.76
N GLY A 61 -22.05 -10.26 8.13
CA GLY A 61 -23.32 -10.98 7.90
C GLY A 61 -23.58 -11.14 6.40
N GLU A 62 -24.79 -10.75 5.97
CA GLU A 62 -25.19 -10.77 4.55
C GLU A 62 -24.62 -9.58 3.74
N ARG A 63 -24.03 -8.59 4.40
CA ARG A 63 -23.49 -7.39 3.75
C ARG A 63 -22.01 -7.54 3.43
N ARG A 64 -21.57 -6.85 2.38
CA ARG A 64 -20.15 -6.61 2.09
C ARG A 64 -19.86 -5.13 2.31
N ILE A 65 -18.99 -4.81 3.27
CA ILE A 65 -18.60 -3.44 3.57
C ILE A 65 -17.14 -3.25 3.18
N ALA A 66 -16.87 -2.29 2.30
CA ALA A 66 -15.52 -1.85 1.97
C ALA A 66 -15.09 -0.73 2.92
N TYR A 67 -14.00 -0.97 3.64
CA TYR A 67 -13.29 0.04 4.40
C TYR A 67 -12.14 0.56 3.55
N VAL A 68 -12.13 1.85 3.24
CA VAL A 68 -11.10 2.46 2.40
C VAL A 68 -10.32 3.49 3.21
N GLY A 69 -9.04 3.20 3.46
CA GLY A 69 -8.14 4.15 4.12
C GLY A 69 -7.67 5.24 3.17
N HIS A 70 -7.48 6.46 3.69
CA HIS A 70 -7.09 7.62 2.88
C HIS A 70 -5.73 8.20 3.26
N HIS A 71 -5.06 8.78 2.27
CA HIS A 71 -3.88 9.62 2.49
C HIS A 71 -4.23 10.92 3.24
N ALA A 72 -3.20 11.61 3.73
CA ALA A 72 -3.36 12.92 4.34
C ALA A 72 -4.03 13.90 3.35
N GLY A 73 -4.79 14.84 3.90
CA GLY A 73 -5.62 15.79 3.16
C GLY A 73 -6.93 16.06 3.90
N GLU A 74 -7.81 16.82 3.27
CA GLU A 74 -9.16 17.10 3.75
C GLU A 74 -10.11 17.25 2.56
N ARG A 75 -11.39 16.92 2.76
CA ARG A 75 -12.44 17.07 1.77
C ARG A 75 -13.76 17.39 2.46
N LEU A 76 -14.64 18.07 1.74
CA LEU A 76 -16.04 18.20 2.12
C LEU A 76 -16.66 16.80 2.28
N ASN A 77 -17.33 16.58 3.41
CA ASN A 77 -18.17 15.42 3.64
C ASN A 77 -19.64 15.80 3.39
N PRO A 78 -20.26 15.34 2.29
CA PRO A 78 -21.67 15.64 2.00
C PRO A 78 -22.65 15.11 3.05
N LEU A 79 -22.29 14.09 3.83
CA LEU A 79 -23.15 13.55 4.90
C LEU A 79 -23.28 14.50 6.09
N THR A 80 -22.23 15.29 6.37
CA THR A 80 -22.19 16.20 7.54
C THR A 80 -22.21 17.68 7.15
N GLY A 81 -21.89 17.99 5.88
CA GLY A 81 -21.70 19.36 5.38
C GLY A 81 -20.39 20.01 5.80
N ALA A 82 -19.50 19.29 6.51
CA ALA A 82 -18.24 19.82 7.02
C ALA A 82 -17.03 19.43 6.14
N VAL A 83 -16.01 20.28 6.09
CA VAL A 83 -14.69 19.88 5.59
C VAL A 83 -14.00 19.09 6.70
N GLU A 84 -13.65 17.85 6.41
CA GLU A 84 -13.09 16.92 7.38
C GLU A 84 -11.72 16.42 6.91
N PRO A 85 -10.75 16.27 7.83
CA PRO A 85 -9.48 15.63 7.49
C PRO A 85 -9.76 14.21 7.02
N ASN A 86 -9.08 13.80 5.95
CA ASN A 86 -9.16 12.45 5.43
C ASN A 86 -8.92 11.43 6.54
N GLY A 87 -9.72 10.37 6.54
CA GLY A 87 -9.57 9.25 7.46
C GLY A 87 -9.93 7.95 6.75
N THR A 88 -11.04 7.33 7.13
CA THR A 88 -11.50 6.05 6.56
C THR A 88 -12.91 6.22 6.00
N SER A 89 -13.11 5.87 4.73
CA SER A 89 -14.45 5.74 4.14
C SER A 89 -15.02 4.36 4.44
N VAL A 90 -16.32 4.30 4.76
CA VAL A 90 -17.09 3.07 4.94
C VAL A 90 -18.15 3.00 3.86
N VAL A 91 -18.05 2.02 2.96
CA VAL A 91 -18.89 1.91 1.76
C VAL A 91 -19.57 0.55 1.74
N ASP A 92 -20.88 0.51 1.60
CA ASP A 92 -21.59 -0.73 1.31
C ASP A 92 -21.34 -1.12 -0.15
N VAL A 93 -20.78 -2.30 -0.36
CA VAL A 93 -20.49 -2.90 -1.67
C VAL A 93 -21.18 -4.26 -1.82
N THR A 94 -22.28 -4.47 -1.08
CA THR A 94 -23.12 -5.66 -1.17
C THR A 94 -23.64 -5.81 -2.59
N ASP A 95 -24.20 -4.74 -3.16
CA ASP A 95 -24.40 -4.61 -4.60
C ASP A 95 -23.15 -3.94 -5.21
N PRO A 96 -22.32 -4.68 -5.94
CA PRO A 96 -21.10 -4.13 -6.52
C PRO A 96 -21.37 -3.13 -7.66
N ALA A 97 -22.56 -3.15 -8.28
CA ALA A 97 -22.93 -2.22 -9.34
C ALA A 97 -23.41 -0.86 -8.79
N GLY A 98 -23.86 -0.82 -7.53
CA GLY A 98 -24.31 0.39 -6.84
C GLY A 98 -23.71 0.55 -5.44
N PRO A 99 -22.40 0.79 -5.29
CA PRO A 99 -21.81 1.06 -3.99
C PRO A 99 -22.44 2.27 -3.28
N VAL A 100 -22.66 2.17 -1.96
CA VAL A 100 -23.30 3.23 -1.16
C VAL A 100 -22.38 3.70 -0.04
N TYR A 101 -22.05 4.99 -0.02
CA TYR A 101 -21.25 5.59 1.07
C TYR A 101 -22.07 5.68 2.35
N LEU A 102 -21.60 5.04 3.42
CA LEU A 102 -22.32 4.95 4.69
C LEU A 102 -21.82 5.95 5.72
N ALA A 103 -20.50 6.04 5.87
CA ALA A 103 -19.87 6.85 6.89
C ALA A 103 -18.44 7.23 6.49
N HIS A 104 -17.96 8.33 7.08
CA HIS A 104 -16.57 8.71 7.07
C HIS A 104 -16.08 8.81 8.51
N ILE A 105 -14.98 8.14 8.83
CA ILE A 105 -14.33 8.22 10.13
C ILE A 105 -13.12 9.14 9.98
N PRO A 106 -13.18 10.44 10.35
CA PRO A 106 -12.07 11.37 10.17
C PRO A 106 -10.85 10.96 11.01
N ALA A 107 -9.67 11.42 10.59
CA ALA A 107 -8.47 11.38 11.42
C ALA A 107 -8.67 12.21 12.70
N THR A 108 -8.11 11.77 13.81
CA THR A 108 -8.33 12.37 15.13
C THR A 108 -7.05 13.00 15.70
N GLY A 109 -7.16 13.81 16.75
CA GLY A 109 -5.99 14.33 17.47
C GLY A 109 -5.05 15.18 16.63
N GLY A 110 -5.56 15.87 15.60
CA GLY A 110 -4.76 16.66 14.66
C GLY A 110 -3.90 15.85 13.69
N ALA A 111 -4.14 14.55 13.57
CA ALA A 111 -3.61 13.74 12.47
C ALA A 111 -4.34 14.06 11.15
N SER A 112 -3.78 13.56 10.04
CA SER A 112 -4.40 13.62 8.72
C SER A 112 -4.15 12.33 7.97
N GLY A 113 -5.19 11.76 7.38
CA GLY A 113 -5.19 10.44 6.76
C GLY A 113 -5.39 9.31 7.77
N ALA A 114 -5.86 8.17 7.28
CA ALA A 114 -5.90 6.89 7.99
C ALA A 114 -5.71 5.80 6.93
N GLN A 115 -4.49 5.76 6.39
CA GLN A 115 -4.18 5.06 5.14
C GLN A 115 -4.46 3.57 5.23
N MET A 116 -4.16 2.97 6.38
CA MET A 116 -4.13 1.54 6.57
C MET A 116 -5.33 1.06 7.39
N VAL A 117 -5.97 -0.04 6.97
CA VAL A 117 -7.12 -0.63 7.65
C VAL A 117 -7.04 -2.16 7.69
N GLN A 118 -7.51 -2.77 8.78
CA GLN A 118 -7.73 -4.19 8.98
C GLN A 118 -9.01 -4.36 9.81
N VAL A 119 -9.84 -5.37 9.52
CA VAL A 119 -11.10 -5.59 10.25
C VAL A 119 -11.21 -7.03 10.69
N CYS A 120 -11.51 -7.22 11.98
CA CYS A 120 -11.76 -8.53 12.56
C CYS A 120 -13.18 -8.61 13.13
N ALA A 121 -13.87 -9.71 12.82
CA ALA A 121 -15.09 -10.07 13.52
C ALA A 121 -14.75 -10.47 14.96
N GLY A 122 -15.52 -9.98 15.94
CA GLY A 122 -15.36 -10.31 17.35
C GLY A 122 -15.51 -11.81 17.64
N ASN A 123 -16.26 -12.54 16.81
CA ASN A 123 -16.37 -14.01 16.89
C ASN A 123 -15.05 -14.75 16.60
N ARG A 124 -14.11 -14.11 15.91
CA ARG A 124 -12.82 -14.71 15.55
C ARG A 124 -11.75 -14.40 16.58
N LEU A 125 -11.84 -13.23 17.22
CA LEU A 125 -10.88 -12.74 18.19
C LEU A 125 -11.06 -13.45 19.55
N PRO A 126 -9.98 -13.93 20.19
CA PRO A 126 -10.09 -14.64 21.46
C PRO A 126 -10.73 -13.83 22.61
N GLY A 127 -10.54 -12.51 22.62
CA GLY A 127 -11.14 -11.58 23.57
C GLY A 127 -12.23 -10.69 22.94
N GLY A 128 -12.67 -10.99 21.72
CA GLY A 128 -13.69 -10.22 21.02
C GLY A 128 -15.09 -10.48 21.55
N VAL A 129 -15.97 -9.49 21.44
CA VAL A 129 -17.39 -9.67 21.76
C VAL A 129 -18.11 -10.28 20.56
N ALA A 130 -18.85 -11.36 20.79
CA ALA A 130 -19.55 -12.05 19.73
C ALA A 130 -20.55 -11.14 18.99
N GLY A 131 -20.58 -11.24 17.67
CA GLY A 131 -21.41 -10.41 16.79
C GLY A 131 -20.91 -8.98 16.55
N ARG A 132 -19.81 -8.56 17.19
CA ARG A 132 -19.16 -7.26 16.92
C ARG A 132 -18.19 -7.35 15.74
N PHE A 133 -17.86 -6.20 15.17
CA PHE A 133 -16.77 -6.02 14.20
C PHE A 133 -15.88 -4.87 14.64
N TYR A 134 -14.56 -5.08 14.55
CA TYR A 134 -13.56 -4.12 14.99
C TYR A 134 -12.62 -3.75 13.85
N LEU A 135 -12.47 -2.46 13.60
CA LEU A 135 -11.55 -1.89 12.62
C LEU A 135 -10.28 -1.43 13.34
N LEU A 136 -9.14 -2.03 13.02
CA LEU A 136 -7.81 -1.50 13.30
C LEU A 136 -7.40 -0.59 12.14
N ARG A 137 -6.93 0.61 12.44
CA ARG A 137 -6.44 1.55 11.43
C ARG A 137 -5.25 2.37 11.90
N SER A 138 -4.47 2.90 10.95
CA SER A 138 -3.56 4.02 11.27
C SER A 138 -4.34 5.33 11.42
N ASN A 139 -3.78 6.30 12.15
CA ASN A 139 -4.31 7.66 12.30
C ASN A 139 -3.19 8.67 12.04
N GLY A 140 -3.07 9.06 10.77
CA GLY A 140 -1.93 9.79 10.20
C GLY A 140 -0.61 9.18 10.64
N ASN A 141 0.39 10.01 10.90
CA ASN A 141 1.66 9.57 11.46
C ASN A 141 1.65 9.42 13.00
N ARG A 142 0.49 9.52 13.66
CA ARG A 142 0.44 9.69 15.12
C ARG A 142 0.19 8.41 15.89
N SER A 143 -0.70 7.55 15.41
CA SER A 143 -1.11 6.37 16.17
C SER A 143 -1.74 5.28 15.32
N HIS A 144 -1.94 4.11 15.92
CA HIS A 144 -2.91 3.10 15.46
C HIS A 144 -4.10 3.06 16.42
N GLU A 145 -5.31 2.94 15.88
CA GLU A 145 -6.58 3.00 16.61
C GLU A 145 -7.47 1.80 16.29
N VAL A 146 -8.29 1.41 17.26
CA VAL A 146 -9.39 0.47 17.10
C VAL A 146 -10.73 1.20 17.20
N TRP A 147 -11.63 0.85 16.29
CA TRP A 147 -13.01 1.34 16.23
C TRP A 147 -13.98 0.15 16.18
N ASP A 148 -15.11 0.24 16.87
CA ASP A 148 -16.25 -0.66 16.69
C ASP A 148 -17.00 -0.20 15.43
N VAL A 149 -17.11 -1.10 14.46
CA VAL A 149 -17.76 -0.90 13.16
C VAL A 149 -18.90 -1.89 12.94
N THR A 150 -19.44 -2.43 14.03
CA THR A 150 -20.58 -3.36 14.00
C THR A 150 -21.79 -2.72 13.31
N ASP A 151 -22.06 -1.45 13.62
CA ASP A 151 -22.89 -0.60 12.78
C ASP A 151 -21.97 0.20 11.83
N PRO A 152 -21.85 -0.17 10.55
CA PRO A 152 -20.97 0.51 9.62
C PRO A 152 -21.41 1.95 9.30
N ALA A 153 -22.65 2.33 9.60
CA ALA A 153 -23.12 3.71 9.45
C ALA A 153 -22.86 4.56 10.70
N GLY A 154 -22.55 3.94 11.85
CA GLY A 154 -22.23 4.61 13.10
C GLY A 154 -20.98 4.08 13.80
N PRO A 155 -19.77 4.19 13.19
CA PRO A 155 -18.52 3.75 13.83
C PRO A 155 -18.25 4.46 15.17
N ALA A 156 -17.76 3.71 16.15
CA ALA A 156 -17.45 4.23 17.49
C ALA A 156 -15.99 3.96 17.88
N PHE A 157 -15.30 4.96 18.41
CA PHE A 157 -13.93 4.80 18.88
C PHE A 157 -13.87 3.83 20.08
N VAL A 158 -12.90 2.93 20.07
CA VAL A 158 -12.66 1.98 21.17
C VAL A 158 -11.37 2.35 21.90
N ARG A 159 -10.23 2.36 21.20
CA ARG A 159 -8.92 2.49 21.85
C ARG A 159 -7.81 2.95 20.90
N THR A 160 -6.88 3.75 21.41
CA THR A 160 -5.57 3.94 20.79
C THR A 160 -4.67 2.78 21.17
N VAL A 161 -4.20 2.01 20.18
CA VAL A 161 -3.36 0.82 20.37
C VAL A 161 -1.91 1.19 20.60
N ALA A 162 -1.39 2.08 19.76
CA ALA A 162 0.00 2.54 19.81
C ALA A 162 0.07 4.02 19.44
N GLU A 163 0.80 4.82 20.22
CA GLU A 163 1.21 6.17 19.86
C GLU A 163 2.64 6.15 19.31
N MET A 164 2.88 6.82 18.20
CA MET A 164 4.18 6.81 17.54
C MET A 164 5.15 7.74 18.26
N GLY A 165 6.34 7.23 18.56
CA GLY A 165 7.46 8.01 19.08
C GLY A 165 8.14 8.87 18.01
N ARG A 166 9.40 9.19 18.24
CA ARG A 166 10.28 9.89 17.29
C ARG A 166 11.63 9.19 17.16
N THR A 167 12.15 9.13 15.94
CA THR A 167 13.56 8.78 15.73
C THR A 167 14.47 9.87 16.32
N PRO A 168 15.77 9.59 16.52
CA PRO A 168 16.75 10.63 16.86
C PRO A 168 16.82 11.79 15.86
N THR A 169 16.43 11.57 14.59
CA THR A 169 16.33 12.59 13.54
C THR A 169 15.00 13.36 13.57
N GLY A 170 14.08 12.99 14.46
CA GLY A 170 12.78 13.66 14.66
C GLY A 170 11.64 13.13 13.79
N GLU A 171 11.88 12.12 12.97
CA GLU A 171 10.87 11.48 12.11
C GLU A 171 9.82 10.77 12.97
N GLN A 172 8.57 10.77 12.49
CA GLN A 172 7.43 10.15 13.16
C GLN A 172 6.48 9.64 12.07
N HIS A 173 6.22 8.34 12.10
CA HIS A 173 5.47 7.63 11.08
C HIS A 173 4.61 6.52 11.68
N THR A 174 3.43 6.34 11.12
CA THR A 174 2.77 5.04 11.05
C THR A 174 2.99 4.47 9.65
N HIS A 175 2.56 3.24 9.39
CA HIS A 175 2.40 2.76 8.02
C HIS A 175 1.40 1.60 7.92
N LYS A 176 1.80 0.46 7.38
CA LYS A 176 1.02 -0.78 7.30
C LYS A 176 0.75 -1.39 8.69
N ASN A 177 -0.30 -2.20 8.77
CA ASN A 177 -0.60 -3.06 9.90
C ASN A 177 -1.11 -4.42 9.42
N TRP A 178 -0.94 -5.45 10.24
CA TRP A 178 -1.50 -6.77 9.99
C TRP A 178 -2.10 -7.28 11.29
N TRP A 179 -3.35 -7.73 11.27
CA TRP A 179 -4.04 -8.22 12.46
C TRP A 179 -4.54 -9.65 12.26
N GLU A 180 -3.97 -10.56 13.04
CA GLU A 180 -4.39 -11.94 13.07
C GLU A 180 -5.72 -12.08 13.82
N CYS A 181 -6.83 -12.15 13.10
CA CYS A 181 -8.15 -12.22 13.74
C CYS A 181 -8.35 -13.49 14.58
N ASP A 182 -7.61 -14.58 14.33
CA ASP A 182 -7.68 -15.87 15.04
C ASP A 182 -6.91 -15.88 16.37
N THR A 183 -5.78 -15.17 16.46
CA THR A 183 -4.94 -15.14 17.66
C THR A 183 -4.99 -13.81 18.41
N GLY A 184 -5.41 -12.73 17.73
CA GLY A 184 -5.35 -11.37 18.23
C GLY A 184 -4.00 -10.68 18.04
N ILE A 185 -2.97 -11.34 17.52
CA ILE A 185 -1.65 -10.71 17.35
C ILE A 185 -1.72 -9.63 16.25
N ALA A 186 -1.25 -8.44 16.57
CA ALA A 186 -1.17 -7.31 15.66
C ALA A 186 0.27 -6.88 15.43
N TYR A 187 0.64 -6.69 14.17
CA TYR A 187 1.94 -6.22 13.71
C TYR A 187 1.78 -4.81 13.16
N LEU A 188 2.33 -3.81 13.84
CA LEU A 188 2.13 -2.40 13.53
C LEU A 188 3.45 -1.78 13.08
N ALA A 189 3.55 -1.38 11.81
CA ALA A 189 4.69 -0.60 11.36
C ALA A 189 4.58 0.83 11.89
N GLY A 190 5.65 1.34 12.49
CA GLY A 190 5.70 2.73 12.95
C GLY A 190 6.94 3.09 13.76
N THR A 191 6.99 4.33 14.22
CA THR A 191 8.14 4.89 14.94
C THR A 191 8.06 4.61 16.44
N VAL A 192 9.20 4.26 17.03
CA VAL A 192 9.40 4.08 18.47
C VAL A 192 10.60 4.90 18.92
N ASP A 193 10.48 5.56 20.07
CA ASP A 193 11.55 6.40 20.61
C ASP A 193 12.89 5.66 20.70
N GLY A 194 13.95 6.35 20.29
CA GLY A 194 15.32 5.85 20.32
C GLY A 194 15.70 4.91 19.16
N TRP A 195 14.73 4.31 18.46
CA TRP A 195 15.04 3.49 17.29
C TRP A 195 15.48 4.34 16.10
N ARG A 196 16.42 3.80 15.31
CA ARG A 196 17.15 4.59 14.32
C ARG A 196 16.41 4.71 12.99
N ALA A 197 15.58 3.72 12.64
CA ALA A 197 14.78 3.75 11.42
C ALA A 197 13.42 4.43 11.66
N PRO A 198 12.85 5.12 10.65
CA PRO A 198 11.53 5.74 10.74
C PRO A 198 10.42 4.75 11.07
N ARG A 199 10.55 3.49 10.61
CA ARG A 199 9.57 2.44 10.85
C ARG A 199 10.25 1.17 11.35
N ILE A 200 9.74 0.65 12.45
CA ILE A 200 10.02 -0.70 12.94
C ILE A 200 8.70 -1.45 13.11
N LEU A 201 8.78 -2.73 13.44
CA LEU A 201 7.62 -3.54 13.77
C LEU A 201 7.35 -3.47 15.27
N GLN A 202 6.19 -2.94 15.66
CA GLN A 202 5.68 -3.04 17.01
C GLN A 202 4.66 -4.19 17.06
N ILE A 203 4.87 -5.17 17.93
CA ILE A 203 4.02 -6.35 18.03
C ILE A 203 3.15 -6.23 19.27
N PHE A 204 1.85 -6.41 19.11
CA PHE A 204 0.86 -6.33 20.18
C PHE A 204 0.04 -7.62 20.26
N ASP A 205 -0.30 -7.99 21.49
CA ASP A 205 -1.45 -8.81 21.80
C ASP A 205 -2.68 -7.88 21.77
N LEU A 206 -3.52 -8.06 20.76
CA LEU A 206 -4.77 -7.33 20.52
C LEU A 206 -5.93 -8.34 20.43
N ALA A 207 -5.88 -9.42 21.22
CA ALA A 207 -6.97 -10.40 21.30
C ALA A 207 -8.24 -9.78 21.90
N ASP A 208 -8.10 -8.91 22.89
CA ASP A 208 -9.13 -7.99 23.35
C ASP A 208 -8.91 -6.61 22.69
N PRO A 209 -9.79 -6.17 21.78
CA PRO A 209 -9.65 -4.90 21.07
C PRO A 209 -9.63 -3.66 21.98
N ALA A 210 -10.14 -3.76 23.21
CA ALA A 210 -10.16 -2.66 24.17
C ALA A 210 -8.92 -2.64 25.09
N ALA A 211 -8.14 -3.73 25.15
CA ALA A 211 -7.03 -3.91 26.07
C ALA A 211 -5.72 -4.34 25.35
N PRO A 212 -5.17 -3.50 24.45
CA PRO A 212 -3.92 -3.80 23.74
C PRO A 212 -2.74 -3.94 24.70
N ARG A 213 -1.91 -4.97 24.49
CA ARG A 213 -0.67 -5.19 25.25
C ARG A 213 0.51 -5.35 24.31
N ARG A 214 1.49 -4.44 24.41
CA ARG A 214 2.73 -4.52 23.63
C ARG A 214 3.53 -5.77 24.05
N ILE A 215 3.95 -6.55 23.07
CA ILE A 215 4.77 -7.76 23.24
C ILE A 215 6.25 -7.40 23.09
N ARG A 216 6.62 -6.87 21.92
CA ARG A 216 8.01 -6.48 21.62
C ARG A 216 8.08 -5.47 20.47
N ASP A 217 9.26 -4.90 20.34
CA ASP A 217 9.69 -4.17 19.15
C ASP A 217 10.68 -5.02 18.35
N PHE A 218 10.63 -4.90 17.03
CA PHE A 218 11.41 -5.74 16.14
C PHE A 218 11.81 -5.00 14.86
N SER A 219 13.05 -5.20 14.44
CA SER A 219 13.58 -4.82 13.14
C SER A 219 14.85 -5.63 12.87
N LEU A 220 15.54 -5.36 11.77
CA LEU A 220 16.83 -5.97 11.48
C LEU A 220 17.88 -5.60 12.55
N PRO A 221 18.81 -6.51 12.89
CA PRO A 221 20.00 -6.15 13.66
C PRO A 221 20.75 -4.97 13.01
N GLY A 222 21.13 -3.97 13.79
CA GLY A 222 21.72 -2.71 13.34
C GLY A 222 20.74 -1.52 13.34
N VAL A 223 19.45 -1.76 13.54
CA VAL A 223 18.41 -0.70 13.62
C VAL A 223 18.10 -0.29 15.07
N GLN A 224 18.41 -1.15 16.04
CA GLN A 224 18.12 -0.90 17.45
C GLN A 224 18.83 0.35 18.02
N PRO A 225 18.35 0.93 19.13
CA PRO A 225 18.80 2.24 19.62
C PRO A 225 20.30 2.41 19.87
N ASP A 226 21.00 1.36 20.31
CA ASP A 226 22.43 1.39 20.63
C ASP A 226 23.35 1.07 19.43
N ALA A 227 22.78 0.82 18.26
CA ALA A 227 23.56 0.55 17.05
C ALA A 227 24.18 1.82 16.44
N SER A 228 25.19 1.62 15.60
CA SER A 228 25.83 2.66 14.78
C SER A 228 26.06 2.17 13.34
N GLY A 229 26.54 3.03 12.46
CA GLY A 229 26.77 2.69 11.03
C GLY A 229 25.51 2.83 10.16
N PRO A 230 25.53 2.32 8.91
CA PRO A 230 24.37 2.34 8.03
C PRO A 230 23.14 1.65 8.65
N ILE A 231 21.93 2.10 8.30
CA ILE A 231 20.68 1.48 8.76
C ILE A 231 20.27 0.41 7.74
N PRO A 232 20.30 -0.89 8.08
CA PRO A 232 19.83 -1.94 7.18
C PRO A 232 18.35 -1.74 6.84
N GLY A 233 17.99 -1.90 5.56
CA GLY A 233 16.63 -1.64 5.09
C GLY A 233 16.25 -0.15 5.04
N GLY A 234 17.19 0.78 5.24
CA GLY A 234 17.01 2.22 5.07
C GLY A 234 15.81 2.78 5.86
N SER A 235 14.68 2.97 5.15
CA SER A 235 13.40 3.44 5.73
C SER A 235 12.77 2.48 6.77
N GLY A 236 13.36 1.30 6.97
CA GLY A 236 12.95 0.32 7.97
C GLY A 236 11.87 -0.65 7.47
N VAL A 237 11.10 -1.21 8.40
CA VAL A 237 10.01 -2.17 8.10
C VAL A 237 8.92 -1.44 7.33
N HIS A 238 8.55 -1.96 6.17
CA HIS A 238 7.40 -1.48 5.42
C HIS A 238 6.12 -2.24 5.80
N GLU A 239 6.20 -3.57 5.82
CA GLU A 239 5.04 -4.43 5.99
C GLU A 239 5.39 -5.78 6.62
N ALA A 240 4.43 -6.34 7.35
CA ALA A 240 4.43 -7.72 7.82
C ALA A 240 3.24 -8.47 7.23
N VAL A 241 3.50 -9.67 6.70
CA VAL A 241 2.48 -10.59 6.20
C VAL A 241 2.62 -11.90 6.96
N ARG A 242 1.53 -12.42 7.54
CA ARG A 242 1.55 -13.72 8.24
C ARG A 242 0.79 -14.78 7.46
N LEU A 243 1.39 -15.96 7.35
CA LEU A 243 0.72 -17.18 6.94
C LEU A 243 1.23 -18.36 7.78
N GLY A 244 0.31 -19.08 8.45
CA GLY A 244 0.68 -20.19 9.33
C GLY A 244 1.61 -19.76 10.48
N ASN A 245 2.74 -20.47 10.64
CA ASN A 245 3.77 -20.15 11.64
C ASN A 245 4.91 -19.29 11.08
N ARG A 246 4.65 -18.51 10.02
CA ARG A 246 5.62 -17.63 9.38
C ARG A 246 5.16 -16.19 9.37
N VAL A 247 6.12 -15.29 9.54
CA VAL A 247 5.95 -13.86 9.29
C VAL A 247 6.98 -13.44 8.24
N TYR A 248 6.49 -12.86 7.15
CA TYR A 248 7.30 -12.35 6.05
C TYR A 248 7.38 -10.84 6.18
N LEU A 249 8.59 -10.33 6.38
CA LEU A 249 8.84 -8.90 6.55
C LEU A 249 9.51 -8.32 5.32
N ALA A 250 8.99 -7.20 4.86
CA ALA A 250 9.55 -6.41 3.78
C ALA A 250 10.13 -5.11 4.33
N TYR A 251 11.34 -4.76 3.90
CA TYR A 251 12.10 -3.60 4.37
C TYR A 251 12.53 -2.71 3.21
N GLY A 252 12.72 -1.42 3.50
CA GLY A 252 13.31 -0.47 2.56
C GLY A 252 12.43 -0.29 1.33
N THR A 253 11.29 0.37 1.48
CA THR A 253 10.18 0.41 0.52
C THR A 253 10.54 0.55 -0.97
N SER A 254 11.47 1.45 -1.30
CA SER A 254 11.86 1.75 -2.69
C SER A 254 13.37 1.69 -2.94
N ASN A 255 14.20 1.34 -1.96
CA ASN A 255 15.63 1.18 -2.13
C ASN A 255 16.25 0.41 -0.97
N ASN A 256 17.42 -0.17 -1.21
CA ASN A 256 18.18 -0.93 -0.22
C ASN A 256 17.30 -1.95 0.54
N GLY A 257 16.41 -2.62 -0.21
CA GLY A 257 15.39 -3.46 0.37
C GLY A 257 15.93 -4.75 0.93
N ALA A 258 15.12 -5.38 1.79
CA ALA A 258 15.34 -6.75 2.23
C ALA A 258 13.99 -7.46 2.39
N VAL A 259 14.00 -8.78 2.26
CA VAL A 259 12.87 -9.64 2.62
C VAL A 259 13.36 -10.67 3.63
N GLN A 260 12.65 -10.81 4.74
CA GLN A 260 13.00 -11.70 5.84
C GLN A 260 11.87 -12.68 6.10
N ILE A 261 12.22 -13.97 6.26
CA ILE A 261 11.31 -15.03 6.68
C ILE A 261 11.58 -15.31 8.15
N LEU A 262 10.55 -15.18 8.98
CA LEU A 262 10.63 -15.36 10.41
C LEU A 262 9.81 -16.56 10.87
N ASP A 263 10.32 -17.30 11.85
CA ASP A 263 9.50 -18.20 12.67
C ASP A 263 8.66 -17.38 13.65
N ARG A 264 7.34 -17.50 13.55
CA ARG A 264 6.41 -16.69 14.32
C ARG A 264 6.49 -16.99 15.82
N GLU A 265 6.58 -18.25 16.23
CA GLU A 265 6.71 -18.60 17.65
C GLU A 265 8.03 -18.09 18.25
N ARG A 266 9.15 -18.20 17.52
CA ARG A 266 10.42 -17.59 17.97
C ARG A 266 10.33 -16.07 18.05
N LEU A 267 9.61 -15.44 17.13
CA LEU A 267 9.41 -13.99 17.12
C LEU A 267 8.64 -13.54 18.37
N LEU A 268 7.59 -14.26 18.75
CA LEU A 268 6.72 -13.90 19.87
C LEU A 268 7.29 -14.27 21.24
N ASN A 269 8.06 -15.35 21.34
CA ASN A 269 8.55 -15.89 22.61
C ASN A 269 10.04 -15.58 22.88
N GLY A 270 10.83 -15.33 21.85
CA GLY A 270 12.27 -15.11 21.96
C GLY A 270 13.07 -16.38 22.24
N ASP A 271 14.37 -16.22 22.47
CA ASP A 271 15.26 -17.31 22.85
C ASP A 271 15.01 -17.71 24.31
N PRO A 272 14.55 -18.95 24.60
CA PRO A 272 14.25 -19.37 25.97
C PRO A 272 15.48 -19.44 26.87
N ASP A 273 16.69 -19.53 26.29
CA ASP A 273 17.95 -19.58 27.05
C ASP A 273 18.51 -18.18 27.35
N ALA A 274 17.94 -17.12 26.75
CA ALA A 274 18.37 -15.75 26.98
C ALA A 274 17.75 -15.16 28.25
N ALA A 275 18.54 -14.36 29.00
CA ALA A 275 18.03 -13.66 30.19
C ALA A 275 16.91 -12.64 29.89
N ALA A 276 16.90 -12.10 28.66
CA ALA A 276 15.87 -11.20 28.17
C ALA A 276 15.46 -11.60 26.73
N PRO A 277 14.61 -12.63 26.57
CA PRO A 277 14.30 -13.26 25.28
C PRO A 277 13.77 -12.30 24.20
N LEU A 278 13.05 -11.26 24.63
CA LEU A 278 12.40 -10.28 23.76
C LEU A 278 13.14 -8.93 23.69
N ALA A 279 14.38 -8.86 24.21
CA ALA A 279 15.19 -7.66 24.13
C ALA A 279 15.53 -7.29 22.66
N ALA A 280 15.92 -6.04 22.44
CA ALA A 280 16.34 -5.54 21.13
C ALA A 280 17.84 -5.76 20.85
N SER A 281 18.48 -6.75 21.49
CA SER A 281 19.89 -7.06 21.22
C SER A 281 20.06 -7.66 19.82
N PRO A 282 21.23 -7.53 19.17
CA PRO A 282 21.47 -8.14 17.85
C PRO A 282 21.12 -9.64 17.79
N ALA A 283 21.46 -10.40 18.84
CA ALA A 283 21.16 -11.83 18.91
C ALA A 283 19.64 -12.09 19.01
N ALA A 284 18.92 -11.35 19.86
CA ALA A 284 17.48 -11.51 20.03
C ALA A 284 16.66 -11.04 18.81
N LEU A 285 17.19 -10.08 18.04
CA LEU A 285 16.61 -9.66 16.76
C LEU A 285 16.91 -10.65 15.62
N ALA A 286 18.06 -11.33 15.65
CA ALA A 286 18.41 -12.36 14.66
C ALA A 286 17.73 -13.71 14.95
N TYR A 287 17.43 -14.01 16.21
CA TYR A 287 16.91 -15.31 16.64
C TYR A 287 15.69 -15.86 15.87
N PRO A 288 14.65 -15.07 15.56
CA PRO A 288 13.51 -15.58 14.81
C PRO A 288 13.76 -15.75 13.31
N GLN A 289 14.89 -15.26 12.77
CA GLN A 289 15.17 -15.33 11.34
C GLN A 289 15.43 -16.77 10.89
N ILE A 290 14.68 -17.20 9.89
CA ILE A 290 14.91 -18.46 9.17
C ILE A 290 15.80 -18.17 7.95
N GLY A 291 15.36 -17.24 7.11
CA GLY A 291 16.07 -16.83 5.89
C GLY A 291 15.87 -15.35 5.60
N ARG A 292 16.75 -14.81 4.75
CA ARG A 292 16.70 -13.43 4.31
C ARG A 292 17.36 -13.30 2.94
N ILE A 293 16.84 -12.39 2.14
CA ILE A 293 17.51 -11.88 0.94
C ILE A 293 17.60 -10.36 1.01
N ASP A 294 18.77 -9.83 0.66
CA ASP A 294 18.99 -8.40 0.47
C ASP A 294 18.84 -8.06 -1.02
N LEU A 295 18.05 -7.03 -1.30
CA LEU A 295 17.79 -6.56 -2.65
C LEU A 295 18.88 -5.55 -3.08
N PRO A 296 19.09 -5.37 -4.39
CA PRO A 296 19.98 -4.32 -4.91
C PRO A 296 19.63 -2.94 -4.35
N SER A 297 20.60 -2.03 -4.32
CA SER A 297 20.45 -0.70 -3.72
C SER A 297 19.31 0.14 -4.31
N PHE A 298 18.83 -0.19 -5.50
CA PHE A 298 17.77 0.51 -6.23
C PHE A 298 16.40 -0.17 -6.17
N TRP A 299 16.28 -1.34 -5.52
CA TRP A 299 14.99 -1.99 -5.30
C TRP A 299 14.68 -2.09 -3.82
N GLY A 300 13.40 -1.97 -3.51
CA GLY A 300 12.88 -2.07 -2.17
C GLY A 300 12.06 -3.33 -1.92
N GLY A 301 11.91 -3.68 -0.65
CA GLY A 301 10.89 -4.62 -0.19
C GLY A 301 9.67 -3.83 0.28
N HIS A 302 8.68 -3.65 -0.60
CA HIS A 302 7.39 -3.09 -0.21
C HIS A 302 6.49 -4.19 0.37
N THR A 303 6.19 -5.26 -0.37
CA THR A 303 5.37 -6.38 0.14
C THR A 303 6.05 -7.70 -0.16
N ALA A 304 5.93 -8.68 0.74
CA ALA A 304 6.35 -10.06 0.51
C ALA A 304 5.15 -10.98 0.76
N MET A 305 4.52 -11.45 -0.32
CA MET A 305 3.28 -12.22 -0.31
C MET A 305 3.56 -13.72 -0.51
N PRO A 306 3.29 -14.59 0.47
CA PRO A 306 3.55 -16.03 0.35
C PRO A 306 2.55 -16.77 -0.53
N LEU A 307 3.08 -17.64 -1.39
CA LEU A 307 2.37 -18.61 -2.21
C LEU A 307 2.87 -20.00 -1.81
N LEU A 308 2.15 -20.66 -0.91
CA LEU A 308 2.58 -21.95 -0.36
C LEU A 308 1.84 -23.10 -1.04
N GLY A 309 2.49 -24.27 -1.10
CA GLY A 309 1.88 -25.49 -1.58
C GLY A 309 1.54 -25.45 -3.08
N VAL A 310 2.35 -24.76 -3.89
CA VAL A 310 2.09 -24.63 -5.33
C VAL A 310 2.51 -25.90 -6.04
N ASP A 311 1.53 -26.59 -6.63
CA ASP A 311 1.78 -27.75 -7.48
C ASP A 311 2.28 -27.31 -8.86
N ILE A 312 3.46 -27.77 -9.24
CA ILE A 312 4.01 -27.50 -10.57
C ILE A 312 3.56 -28.62 -11.50
N ALA A 313 2.74 -28.29 -12.51
CA ALA A 313 2.10 -29.29 -13.38
C ALA A 313 3.10 -30.28 -14.01
N ASP A 314 4.22 -29.77 -14.52
CA ASP A 314 5.28 -30.59 -15.11
C ASP A 314 6.05 -31.44 -14.08
N TYR A 315 5.88 -31.18 -12.79
CA TYR A 315 6.52 -31.90 -11.69
C TYR A 315 5.61 -32.95 -11.06
N ALA A 316 4.39 -33.16 -11.56
CA ALA A 316 3.44 -34.12 -10.98
C ALA A 316 3.99 -35.56 -10.85
N GLY A 317 4.94 -35.94 -11.70
CA GLY A 317 5.63 -37.24 -11.65
C GLY A 317 6.92 -37.26 -10.82
N ASN A 318 7.35 -36.12 -10.27
CA ASN A 318 8.60 -36.03 -9.52
C ASN A 318 8.48 -36.74 -8.17
N ARG A 319 9.54 -37.46 -7.77
CA ARG A 319 9.63 -38.07 -6.43
C ARG A 319 9.69 -37.01 -5.34
N ASP A 320 10.52 -35.98 -5.55
CA ASP A 320 10.78 -34.92 -4.58
C ASP A 320 10.32 -33.59 -5.16
N HIS A 321 9.78 -32.71 -4.31
CA HIS A 321 9.43 -31.33 -4.64
C HIS A 321 8.48 -31.18 -5.84
N ALA A 322 7.47 -32.08 -5.94
CA ALA A 322 6.34 -31.90 -6.87
C ALA A 322 5.54 -30.61 -6.55
N THR A 323 5.52 -30.25 -5.28
CA THR A 323 4.98 -29.01 -4.74
C THR A 323 6.14 -28.12 -4.26
N ARG A 324 6.00 -26.80 -4.42
CA ARG A 324 7.00 -25.78 -4.04
C ARG A 324 6.35 -24.62 -3.31
N ASP A 325 7.14 -23.90 -2.52
CA ASP A 325 6.72 -22.69 -1.81
C ASP A 325 7.43 -21.47 -2.39
N PHE A 326 6.72 -20.35 -2.53
CA PHE A 326 7.24 -19.14 -3.15
C PHE A 326 6.87 -17.86 -2.37
N LEU A 327 7.63 -16.80 -2.61
CA LEU A 327 7.28 -15.43 -2.22
C LEU A 327 7.17 -14.52 -3.45
N PHE A 328 6.01 -13.92 -3.63
CA PHE A 328 5.80 -12.82 -4.56
C PHE A 328 6.16 -11.50 -3.88
N VAL A 329 7.30 -10.94 -4.26
CA VAL A 329 7.86 -9.72 -3.67
C VAL A 329 7.57 -8.53 -4.58
N VAL A 330 7.09 -7.44 -4.00
CA VAL A 330 6.79 -6.19 -4.69
C VAL A 330 7.73 -5.10 -4.21
N SER A 331 8.35 -4.39 -5.15
CA SER A 331 9.08 -3.14 -4.94
C SER A 331 8.14 -1.95 -5.23
N GLU A 332 8.38 -0.76 -4.67
CA GLU A 332 7.51 0.41 -4.93
C GLU A 332 8.18 1.48 -5.78
N SER A 333 7.52 1.89 -6.86
CA SER A 333 7.83 3.13 -7.57
C SER A 333 7.39 4.37 -6.79
N VAL A 334 8.27 5.36 -6.65
CA VAL A 334 7.98 6.59 -5.88
C VAL A 334 8.04 7.87 -6.71
N ALA A 335 8.69 7.85 -7.87
CA ALA A 335 8.86 9.00 -8.74
C ALA A 335 7.82 9.08 -9.87
N ASN A 336 7.40 10.30 -10.17
CA ASN A 336 6.57 10.58 -11.34
C ASN A 336 7.40 10.56 -12.63
N ALA A 337 6.74 10.31 -13.76
CA ALA A 337 7.34 10.38 -15.09
C ALA A 337 8.65 9.60 -15.23
N CYS A 338 8.77 8.49 -14.49
CA CYS A 338 9.87 7.53 -14.62
C CYS A 338 11.26 8.09 -14.31
N GLN A 339 11.35 9.08 -13.44
CA GLN A 339 12.61 9.71 -13.02
C GLN A 339 13.36 8.91 -11.93
N GLU A 340 13.28 7.58 -12.00
CA GLU A 340 13.89 6.62 -11.06
C GLU A 340 14.26 5.31 -11.77
N THR A 341 14.97 4.41 -11.06
CA THR A 341 15.18 3.05 -11.57
C THR A 341 13.85 2.30 -11.66
N ARG A 342 13.66 1.50 -12.71
CA ARG A 342 12.44 0.69 -12.86
C ARG A 342 12.29 -0.28 -11.70
N HIS A 343 11.17 -0.15 -11.00
CA HIS A 343 10.75 -1.10 -9.98
C HIS A 343 10.11 -2.33 -10.62
N VAL A 344 10.23 -3.46 -9.93
CA VAL A 344 9.82 -4.78 -10.41
C VAL A 344 9.01 -5.51 -9.35
N THR A 345 8.32 -6.55 -9.80
CA THR A 345 7.93 -7.65 -8.90
C THR A 345 8.95 -8.79 -9.07
N LEU A 346 9.25 -9.49 -7.99
CA LEU A 346 10.23 -10.58 -7.91
C LEU A 346 9.51 -11.84 -7.42
N MET A 347 9.80 -12.98 -8.04
CA MET A 347 9.41 -14.29 -7.51
C MET A 347 10.63 -14.95 -6.84
N LEU A 348 10.47 -15.36 -5.59
CA LEU A 348 11.46 -16.13 -4.85
C LEU A 348 10.97 -17.56 -4.64
N ASP A 349 11.77 -18.58 -4.95
CA ASP A 349 11.57 -19.94 -4.45
C ASP A 349 12.04 -19.97 -2.99
N ILE A 350 11.14 -20.38 -2.09
CA ILE A 350 11.37 -20.52 -0.66
C ILE A 350 11.07 -21.94 -0.16
N THR A 351 11.08 -22.93 -1.06
CA THR A 351 10.96 -24.35 -0.72
C THR A 351 12.03 -24.76 0.31
N ASP A 352 13.21 -24.14 0.24
CA ASP A 352 14.18 -24.07 1.32
C ASP A 352 14.16 -22.66 1.94
N GLU A 353 13.37 -22.47 3.00
CA GLU A 353 13.15 -21.17 3.64
C GLU A 353 14.46 -20.51 4.14
N ALA A 354 15.51 -21.28 4.41
CA ALA A 354 16.80 -20.75 4.86
C ALA A 354 17.61 -20.13 3.72
N HIS A 355 17.32 -20.52 2.46
CA HIS A 355 18.07 -20.12 1.27
C HIS A 355 17.11 -19.61 0.16
N PRO A 356 16.38 -18.51 0.40
CA PRO A 356 15.47 -17.95 -0.60
C PRO A 356 16.21 -17.60 -1.89
N LEU A 357 15.69 -18.05 -3.03
CA LEU A 357 16.34 -17.90 -4.34
C LEU A 357 15.45 -17.12 -5.31
N PRO A 358 15.94 -16.02 -5.93
CA PRO A 358 15.20 -15.35 -7.01
C PRO A 358 15.13 -16.23 -8.25
N ILE A 359 13.91 -16.45 -8.77
CA ILE A 359 13.68 -17.29 -9.95
C ILE A 359 13.10 -16.52 -11.14
N GLY A 360 12.53 -15.34 -10.92
CA GLY A 360 11.92 -14.55 -11.98
C GLY A 360 11.54 -13.14 -11.56
N THR A 361 11.29 -12.29 -12.54
CA THR A 361 10.79 -10.93 -12.34
C THR A 361 9.67 -10.65 -13.32
N PHE A 362 8.69 -9.82 -12.92
CA PHE A 362 7.65 -9.34 -13.83
C PHE A 362 7.60 -7.80 -13.84
N GLN A 363 7.41 -7.25 -15.04
CA GLN A 363 7.28 -5.81 -15.31
C GLN A 363 6.23 -5.56 -16.40
N VAL A 364 5.43 -4.51 -16.24
CA VAL A 364 4.62 -3.95 -17.32
C VAL A 364 5.53 -3.21 -18.31
N PRO A 365 5.50 -3.50 -19.61
CA PRO A 365 6.26 -2.74 -20.60
C PRO A 365 5.77 -1.29 -20.69
N GLU A 366 6.67 -0.32 -20.49
CA GLU A 366 6.36 1.11 -20.63
C GLU A 366 5.69 1.44 -21.97
N SER A 367 6.26 0.87 -23.05
CA SER A 367 5.80 1.05 -24.44
C SER A 367 4.38 0.54 -24.72
N SER A 368 3.80 -0.27 -23.85
CA SER A 368 2.43 -0.78 -24.05
C SER A 368 1.34 0.27 -23.81
N GLY A 369 1.63 1.33 -23.06
CA GLY A 369 0.67 2.40 -22.77
C GLY A 369 1.28 3.82 -22.72
N GLY A 370 2.56 3.98 -23.05
CA GLY A 370 3.27 5.26 -22.98
C GLY A 370 3.32 5.82 -21.56
N PHE A 371 3.45 4.95 -20.56
CA PHE A 371 3.16 5.27 -19.16
C PHE A 371 4.10 6.32 -18.56
N CYS A 372 5.30 6.54 -19.11
CA CYS A 372 6.16 7.61 -18.64
C CYS A 372 5.69 9.00 -19.05
N GLY A 373 5.19 9.10 -20.29
CA GLY A 373 4.61 10.33 -20.80
C GLY A 373 3.19 10.57 -20.28
N ARG A 374 2.48 9.53 -19.84
CA ARG A 374 1.10 9.64 -19.34
C ARG A 374 0.97 10.53 -18.09
N GLY A 375 2.02 10.59 -17.26
CA GLY A 375 2.04 11.35 -16.02
C GLY A 375 1.85 10.47 -14.78
N GLY A 376 2.21 11.01 -13.61
CA GLY A 376 2.20 10.25 -12.36
C GLY A 376 3.27 9.17 -12.29
N ARG A 377 3.18 8.32 -11.26
CA ARG A 377 4.09 7.19 -11.07
C ARG A 377 3.74 6.07 -12.03
N PHE A 378 4.76 5.38 -12.52
CA PHE A 378 4.64 4.16 -13.31
C PHE A 378 5.60 3.10 -12.77
N GLY A 379 5.01 2.08 -12.16
CA GLY A 379 5.70 0.96 -11.53
C GLY A 379 4.77 0.21 -10.58
N PRO A 380 5.20 -0.93 -10.05
CA PRO A 380 4.41 -1.66 -9.07
C PRO A 380 4.30 -0.88 -7.75
N HIS A 381 3.25 -1.16 -6.98
CA HIS A 381 3.11 -0.70 -5.60
C HIS A 381 2.74 -1.86 -4.66
N ALA A 382 1.54 -2.45 -4.77
CA ALA A 382 1.10 -3.48 -3.82
C ALA A 382 0.30 -4.60 -4.50
N PRO A 383 0.45 -5.86 -4.06
CA PRO A 383 -0.46 -6.94 -4.43
C PRO A 383 -1.76 -6.87 -3.63
N GLN A 384 -2.76 -7.68 -4.00
CA GLN A 384 -3.89 -7.97 -3.11
C GLN A 384 -3.40 -8.67 -1.83
N TRP A 385 -4.11 -8.55 -0.70
CA TRP A 385 -3.76 -9.29 0.50
C TRP A 385 -4.55 -10.56 0.72
N SER A 386 -5.75 -10.66 0.18
CA SER A 386 -6.55 -11.87 0.34
C SER A 386 -5.78 -13.10 -0.17
N MET A 387 -5.57 -14.05 0.72
CA MET A 387 -5.01 -15.39 0.44
C MET A 387 -6.12 -16.45 0.34
N GLU A 388 -7.33 -16.03 0.01
CA GLU A 388 -8.50 -16.90 -0.09
C GLU A 388 -8.85 -17.17 -1.57
N PRO A 389 -9.62 -18.25 -1.85
CA PRO A 389 -10.23 -18.45 -3.15
C PRO A 389 -11.10 -17.25 -3.60
N PRO A 390 -11.25 -17.03 -4.91
CA PRO A 390 -10.78 -17.90 -5.99
C PRO A 390 -9.40 -17.51 -6.58
N PHE A 391 -8.74 -16.48 -6.04
CA PHE A 391 -7.49 -15.95 -6.59
C PHE A 391 -6.24 -16.66 -6.07
N TYR A 392 -6.20 -16.99 -4.78
CA TYR A 392 -4.98 -17.50 -4.14
C TYR A 392 -4.44 -18.77 -4.82
N GLY A 393 -3.13 -18.81 -5.03
CA GLY A 393 -2.43 -19.88 -5.77
C GLY A 393 -2.61 -19.84 -7.30
N LYS A 394 -3.49 -18.99 -7.83
CA LYS A 394 -3.77 -18.92 -9.28
C LYS A 394 -3.38 -17.58 -9.89
N LEU A 395 -3.90 -16.49 -9.34
CA LEU A 395 -3.70 -15.15 -9.87
C LEU A 395 -3.20 -14.20 -8.77
N MET A 396 -2.21 -13.38 -9.11
CA MET A 396 -1.76 -12.24 -8.32
C MET A 396 -2.22 -10.94 -8.99
N VAL A 397 -3.04 -10.15 -8.30
CA VAL A 397 -3.48 -8.83 -8.72
C VAL A 397 -2.58 -7.78 -8.09
N VAL A 398 -1.92 -6.96 -8.90
CA VAL A 398 -0.95 -5.96 -8.44
C VAL A 398 -1.35 -4.58 -8.92
N SER A 399 -1.33 -3.59 -8.03
CA SER A 399 -1.46 -2.19 -8.41
C SER A 399 -0.18 -1.69 -9.08
N TRP A 400 -0.34 -0.96 -10.18
CA TRP A 400 0.76 -0.46 -11.00
C TRP A 400 0.62 1.05 -11.28
N PHE A 401 0.18 1.83 -10.28
CA PHE A 401 -0.07 3.26 -10.38
C PHE A 401 -0.84 3.66 -11.65
N ASN A 402 -0.24 4.45 -12.55
CA ASN A 402 -0.90 4.93 -13.78
C ASN A 402 -1.17 3.82 -14.82
N ALA A 403 -0.67 2.62 -14.58
CA ALA A 403 -0.94 1.43 -15.35
C ALA A 403 -2.07 0.58 -14.72
N GLY A 404 -2.78 1.07 -13.70
CA GLY A 404 -3.98 0.43 -13.16
C GLY A 404 -3.71 -0.86 -12.37
N ALA A 405 -4.65 -1.79 -12.38
CA ALA A 405 -4.50 -3.13 -11.81
C ALA A 405 -4.00 -4.11 -12.88
N ARG A 406 -3.01 -4.93 -12.51
CA ARG A 406 -2.41 -5.97 -13.35
C ARG A 406 -2.69 -7.34 -12.75
N VAL A 407 -3.20 -8.26 -13.56
CA VAL A 407 -3.55 -9.62 -13.12
C VAL A 407 -2.57 -10.59 -13.74
N ILE A 408 -1.77 -11.22 -12.89
CA ILE A 408 -0.64 -12.06 -13.24
C ILE A 408 -1.01 -13.51 -12.90
N ASP A 409 -0.92 -14.40 -13.87
CA ASP A 409 -1.00 -15.85 -13.66
C ASP A 409 0.27 -16.34 -12.97
N VAL A 410 0.09 -16.97 -11.82
CA VAL A 410 1.16 -17.47 -10.95
C VAL A 410 1.08 -18.99 -10.75
N ARG A 411 0.25 -19.69 -11.54
CA ARG A 411 0.18 -21.16 -11.51
C ARG A 411 1.48 -21.82 -11.98
N ASP A 412 2.25 -21.12 -12.81
CA ASP A 412 3.66 -21.43 -13.08
C ASP A 412 4.54 -20.27 -12.57
N PRO A 413 5.07 -20.36 -11.34
CA PRO A 413 5.92 -19.31 -10.75
C PRO A 413 7.23 -19.07 -11.50
N PHE A 414 7.65 -19.96 -12.40
CA PHE A 414 8.83 -19.80 -13.23
C PHE A 414 8.57 -19.00 -14.52
N ASP A 415 7.29 -18.84 -14.91
CA ASP A 415 6.86 -18.10 -16.09
C ASP A 415 5.59 -17.29 -15.79
N MET A 416 5.74 -16.24 -15.00
CA MET A 416 4.64 -15.31 -14.66
C MET A 416 4.15 -14.56 -15.90
N ARG A 417 2.83 -14.56 -16.14
CA ARG A 417 2.22 -13.91 -17.32
C ARG A 417 1.06 -12.99 -16.97
N GLU A 418 1.03 -11.80 -17.57
CA GLU A 418 -0.16 -10.95 -17.49
C GLU A 418 -1.30 -11.59 -18.28
N VAL A 419 -2.45 -11.77 -17.64
CA VAL A 419 -3.65 -12.37 -18.25
C VAL A 419 -4.85 -11.43 -18.27
N ALA A 420 -4.79 -10.34 -17.51
CA ALA A 420 -5.79 -9.29 -17.51
C ALA A 420 -5.22 -7.97 -16.97
N TYR A 421 -5.81 -6.84 -17.34
CA TYR A 421 -5.58 -5.56 -16.68
C TYR A 421 -6.83 -4.69 -16.73
N TYR A 422 -6.91 -3.73 -15.81
CA TYR A 422 -7.91 -2.67 -15.84
C TYR A 422 -7.28 -1.34 -15.45
N ILE A 423 -7.47 -0.31 -16.28
CA ILE A 423 -7.04 1.06 -16.05
C ILE A 423 -8.29 1.93 -16.03
N PRO A 424 -8.68 2.52 -14.89
CA PRO A 424 -9.83 3.39 -14.81
C PRO A 424 -9.69 4.62 -15.73
N ALA A 425 -10.81 5.13 -16.25
CA ALA A 425 -10.81 6.46 -16.86
C ALA A 425 -10.53 7.54 -15.80
N THR A 426 -9.83 8.60 -16.18
CA THR A 426 -9.75 9.81 -15.35
C THR A 426 -11.11 10.50 -15.30
N THR A 427 -11.37 11.25 -14.23
CA THR A 427 -12.58 12.06 -14.06
C THR A 427 -12.22 13.52 -13.81
N ASP A 428 -13.21 14.41 -13.75
CA ASP A 428 -13.03 15.80 -13.33
C ASP A 428 -12.53 15.92 -11.87
N ARG A 429 -12.57 14.82 -11.10
CA ARG A 429 -12.01 14.75 -9.74
C ARG A 429 -10.56 14.31 -9.72
N THR A 430 -10.05 13.74 -10.81
CA THR A 430 -8.71 13.16 -10.83
C THR A 430 -7.65 14.26 -10.70
N ASP A 431 -6.89 14.22 -9.60
CA ASP A 431 -5.90 15.23 -9.25
C ASP A 431 -4.62 15.09 -10.10
N GLN A 432 -3.99 16.23 -10.40
CA GLN A 432 -2.80 16.30 -11.25
C GLN A 432 -1.58 15.68 -10.58
N ARG A 433 -0.68 15.14 -11.40
CA ARG A 433 0.63 14.64 -10.99
C ARG A 433 1.71 15.40 -11.70
N CYS A 434 2.53 16.09 -10.92
CA CYS A 434 3.60 16.94 -11.43
C CYS A 434 4.97 16.26 -11.28
N ALA A 435 5.84 16.49 -12.26
CA ALA A 435 7.26 16.17 -12.20
C ALA A 435 8.07 17.39 -12.67
N VAL A 436 9.28 17.56 -12.15
CA VAL A 436 10.23 18.55 -12.67
C VAL A 436 11.25 17.82 -13.52
N ILE A 437 11.23 18.06 -14.83
CA ILE A 437 12.13 17.44 -15.82
C ILE A 437 12.94 18.57 -16.46
N ASP A 438 14.27 18.49 -16.37
CA ASP A 438 15.19 19.51 -16.89
C ASP A 438 14.86 20.94 -16.42
N GLY A 439 14.39 21.07 -15.18
CA GLY A 439 14.01 22.35 -14.56
C GLY A 439 12.63 22.87 -14.95
N VAL A 440 11.85 22.12 -15.74
CA VAL A 440 10.50 22.47 -16.16
C VAL A 440 9.48 21.60 -15.41
N GLU A 441 8.50 22.24 -14.77
CA GLU A 441 7.37 21.54 -14.16
C GLU A 441 6.36 21.09 -15.23
N ASP A 442 6.13 19.78 -15.31
CA ASP A 442 5.13 19.15 -16.16
C ASP A 442 4.08 18.46 -15.27
N CYS A 443 2.83 18.93 -15.32
CA CYS A 443 1.71 18.42 -14.56
C CYS A 443 0.68 17.78 -15.49
N ARG A 444 0.32 16.52 -15.23
CA ARG A 444 -0.65 15.78 -16.04
C ARG A 444 -1.72 15.13 -15.17
N VAL A 445 -2.93 15.00 -15.71
CA VAL A 445 -4.03 14.28 -15.08
C VAL A 445 -3.92 12.81 -15.45
N ALA A 446 -3.58 11.98 -14.47
CA ALA A 446 -3.46 10.53 -14.66
C ALA A 446 -3.95 9.81 -13.40
N ILE A 447 -4.62 8.67 -13.59
CA ILE A 447 -4.97 7.79 -12.48
C ILE A 447 -3.69 7.35 -11.74
N GLN A 448 -3.84 6.99 -10.48
CA GLN A 448 -2.79 6.42 -9.65
C GLN A 448 -3.41 5.32 -8.79
N THR A 449 -3.70 4.17 -9.38
CA THR A 449 -4.22 3.02 -8.63
C THR A 449 -3.17 2.63 -7.59
N ASN A 450 -3.48 2.89 -6.32
CA ASN A 450 -2.51 2.80 -5.24
C ASN A 450 -2.50 1.39 -4.66
N ASN A 451 -3.64 0.86 -4.23
CA ASN A 451 -3.75 -0.54 -3.84
C ASN A 451 -4.92 -1.21 -4.54
N VAL A 452 -4.79 -2.53 -4.62
CA VAL A 452 -5.83 -3.44 -5.05
C VAL A 452 -6.19 -4.40 -3.92
N GLU A 453 -7.40 -4.92 -3.95
CA GLU A 453 -7.83 -6.02 -3.11
C GLU A 453 -8.83 -6.90 -3.87
N VAL A 454 -9.05 -8.12 -3.42
CA VAL A 454 -10.02 -9.05 -4.02
C VAL A 454 -10.98 -9.63 -2.98
N ASP A 455 -12.11 -10.18 -3.44
CA ASP A 455 -13.04 -10.91 -2.57
C ASP A 455 -13.45 -12.29 -3.13
N ASP A 456 -14.17 -13.04 -2.30
CA ASP A 456 -14.73 -14.38 -2.56
C ASP A 456 -15.81 -14.40 -3.67
N ARG A 457 -16.23 -13.24 -4.19
CA ARG A 457 -17.14 -13.14 -5.35
C ARG A 457 -16.39 -13.04 -6.67
N GLY A 458 -15.05 -13.03 -6.65
CA GLY A 458 -14.24 -12.86 -7.85
C GLY A 458 -14.06 -11.39 -8.26
N LEU A 459 -14.39 -10.43 -7.38
CA LEU A 459 -14.24 -9.00 -7.67
C LEU A 459 -12.85 -8.50 -7.30
N ILE A 460 -12.39 -7.51 -8.07
CA ILE A 460 -11.16 -6.76 -7.86
C ILE A 460 -11.53 -5.32 -7.52
N TYR A 461 -10.98 -4.80 -6.42
CA TYR A 461 -11.16 -3.44 -5.93
C TYR A 461 -9.93 -2.63 -6.23
N LEU A 462 -10.07 -1.47 -6.89
CA LEU A 462 -8.96 -0.55 -7.18
C LEU A 462 -9.20 0.76 -6.43
N ALA A 463 -8.33 1.09 -5.49
CA ALA A 463 -8.35 2.37 -4.79
C ALA A 463 -7.33 3.34 -5.41
N ASP A 464 -7.79 4.51 -5.82
CA ASP A 464 -6.97 5.49 -6.54
C ASP A 464 -6.51 6.64 -5.62
N ARG A 465 -5.19 6.88 -5.54
CA ARG A 465 -4.64 8.00 -4.74
C ARG A 465 -4.79 9.35 -5.42
N ALA A 466 -5.14 9.37 -6.71
CA ALA A 466 -5.37 10.60 -7.45
C ALA A 466 -6.85 11.00 -7.47
N ASP A 467 -7.59 10.64 -6.43
CA ASP A 467 -8.98 11.06 -6.19
C ASP A 467 -9.99 10.52 -7.23
N THR A 468 -9.58 9.56 -8.08
CA THR A 468 -10.47 8.90 -9.06
C THR A 468 -11.49 7.97 -8.38
N GLY A 469 -11.26 7.58 -7.11
CA GLY A 469 -12.20 6.83 -6.28
C GLY A 469 -11.91 5.33 -6.19
N LEU A 470 -12.96 4.56 -5.89
CA LEU A 470 -12.97 3.10 -5.79
C LEU A 470 -13.65 2.50 -7.01
N HIS A 471 -12.99 1.55 -7.66
CA HIS A 471 -13.54 0.82 -8.81
C HIS A 471 -13.67 -0.66 -8.47
N LEU A 472 -14.80 -1.26 -8.82
CA LEU A 472 -15.08 -2.69 -8.65
C LEU A 472 -15.11 -3.32 -10.04
N VAL A 473 -14.23 -4.28 -10.25
CA VAL A 473 -13.94 -4.87 -11.55
C VAL A 473 -14.10 -6.39 -11.46
N GLU A 474 -14.63 -7.02 -12.49
CA GLU A 474 -14.64 -8.47 -12.63
C GLU A 474 -13.66 -8.91 -13.72
N LEU A 475 -13.17 -10.15 -13.61
CA LEU A 475 -12.47 -10.80 -14.71
C LEU A 475 -13.47 -11.23 -15.79
N THR A 476 -13.01 -11.21 -17.04
CA THR A 476 -13.77 -11.70 -18.21
C THR A 476 -12.87 -12.58 -19.07
N GLY A 477 -13.47 -13.23 -20.09
CA GLY A 477 -12.72 -14.01 -21.08
C GLY A 477 -11.89 -15.13 -20.47
N SER A 478 -10.66 -15.29 -20.95
CA SER A 478 -9.77 -16.37 -20.50
C SER A 478 -9.30 -16.20 -19.05
N ALA A 479 -9.25 -14.98 -18.51
CA ALA A 479 -8.86 -14.75 -17.13
C ALA A 479 -9.94 -15.22 -16.13
N ALA A 480 -11.22 -15.01 -16.46
CA ALA A 480 -12.34 -15.52 -15.64
C ALA A 480 -12.30 -17.05 -15.53
N ALA A 481 -11.99 -17.74 -16.64
CA ALA A 481 -11.88 -19.19 -16.66
C ALA A 481 -10.79 -19.74 -15.72
N ILE A 482 -9.74 -18.96 -15.42
CA ILE A 482 -8.68 -19.37 -14.47
C ILE A 482 -9.25 -19.44 -13.05
N ILE A 483 -10.01 -18.44 -12.61
CA ILE A 483 -10.56 -18.42 -11.25
C ILE A 483 -11.77 -19.36 -11.08
N ASP A 484 -12.50 -19.62 -12.16
CA ASP A 484 -13.64 -20.56 -12.16
C ASP A 484 -13.22 -22.04 -12.19
N SER A 485 -11.98 -22.32 -12.59
CA SER A 485 -11.44 -23.69 -12.60
C SER A 485 -11.54 -24.28 -11.19
N ARG A 486 -12.14 -25.46 -11.08
CA ARG A 486 -12.09 -26.27 -9.86
C ARG A 486 -10.93 -27.24 -10.03
N ASP A 487 -9.72 -26.72 -9.90
CA ASP A 487 -8.54 -27.56 -9.71
C ASP A 487 -8.51 -28.06 -8.27
#